data_AF-A0A558ALA7-F1
#
_entry.id   AF-A0A558ALA7-F1
#
_cell.length_a   1.000
_cell.length_b   1.000
_cell.length_c   1.000
_cell.angle_alpha   90.00
_cell.angle_beta   90.00
_cell.angle_gamma   90.00
#
_symmetry.space_group_name_H-M   'P 1'
#
loop_
_entity.id
_entity.type
_entity.pdbx_description
1 polymer ?
#
loop_
_entity_poly.entity_id
_entity_poly.type
_entity_poly.pdbx_seq_one_letter_code
_entity_poly.pdbx_strand_id
1 'polypeptide(L)'
;MTAEQALGELTNLDYCSLLDLDKAAKAGADGIGPRIEALGYCGAHATLDGHGVDLIVGSLAGASADPGRVTDPAKTLDQGLRVENTGAASDYSCIRYLTFADGTHLMADTDFAPQITATANQLARLCAVDTAVLDG
;
A
#
# COMPACT_ATOMS: atom_id res chain seq x y z
N MET A 1 10.53 4.04 -15.95
CA MET A 1 11.43 2.98 -15.42
C MET A 1 10.66 1.67 -15.50
N THR A 2 11.21 0.62 -16.10
CA THR A 2 10.59 -0.74 -16.05
C THR A 2 10.79 -1.35 -14.66
N ALA A 3 10.02 -2.38 -14.30
CA ALA A 3 10.21 -3.11 -13.06
C ALA A 3 11.64 -3.66 -12.96
N GLU A 4 12.15 -4.21 -14.05
CA GLU A 4 13.53 -4.72 -14.14
C GLU A 4 14.59 -3.62 -13.97
N GLN A 5 14.37 -2.42 -14.54
CA GLN A 5 15.26 -1.26 -14.37
C GLN A 5 15.21 -0.66 -12.96
N ALA A 6 14.07 -0.79 -12.28
CA ALA A 6 13.83 -0.25 -10.96
C ALA A 6 14.29 -1.19 -9.84
N LEU A 7 14.14 -2.50 -10.06
CA LEU A 7 14.14 -3.51 -9.00
C LEU A 7 15.21 -4.61 -9.21
N GLY A 8 15.89 -4.64 -10.36
CA GLY A 8 16.79 -5.74 -10.73
C GLY A 8 16.03 -7.04 -11.03
N GLU A 9 16.69 -8.19 -10.81
CA GLU A 9 16.01 -9.50 -10.83
C GLU A 9 14.91 -9.52 -9.75
N LEU A 10 13.69 -9.95 -10.12
CA LEU A 10 12.47 -9.95 -9.28
C LEU A 10 12.62 -10.62 -7.90
N THR A 11 13.68 -11.38 -7.69
CA THR A 11 14.03 -12.09 -6.44
C THR A 11 14.65 -11.19 -5.35
N ASN A 12 14.98 -9.92 -5.65
CA ASN A 12 15.70 -9.02 -4.72
C ASN A 12 14.91 -7.76 -4.32
N LEU A 13 13.59 -7.77 -4.45
CA LEU A 13 12.76 -6.60 -4.16
C LEU A 13 12.68 -6.34 -2.66
N ASP A 14 13.26 -5.22 -2.20
CA ASP A 14 13.13 -4.76 -0.83
C ASP A 14 11.80 -4.00 -0.66
N TYR A 15 10.71 -4.75 -0.50
CA TYR A 15 9.38 -4.21 -0.21
C TYR A 15 9.35 -3.33 1.05
N CYS A 16 10.27 -3.54 2.00
CA CYS A 16 10.31 -2.80 3.26
C CYS A 16 10.89 -1.40 3.12
N SER A 17 11.66 -1.13 2.06
CA SER A 17 12.06 0.23 1.71
C SER A 17 10.85 1.11 1.34
N LEU A 18 9.76 0.51 0.87
CA LEU A 18 8.53 1.19 0.46
C LEU A 18 7.49 1.33 1.59
N LEU A 19 7.74 0.71 2.75
CA LEU A 19 6.84 0.74 3.90
C LEU A 19 7.29 1.80 4.93
N ASP A 20 6.80 3.03 4.78
CA ASP A 20 7.11 4.14 5.69
C ASP A 20 6.20 4.15 6.93
N LEU A 21 6.68 3.54 8.01
CA LEU A 21 5.97 3.46 9.29
C LEU A 21 5.92 4.79 10.04
N ASP A 22 6.91 5.67 9.86
CA ASP A 22 6.92 6.99 10.51
C ASP A 22 5.85 7.90 9.91
N LYS A 23 5.60 7.78 8.61
CA LYS A 23 4.52 8.47 7.91
C LYS A 23 3.16 7.89 8.25
N ALA A 24 3.04 6.56 8.35
CA ALA A 24 1.83 5.91 8.86
C ALA A 24 1.46 6.45 10.25
N ALA A 25 2.44 6.58 11.15
CA ALA A 25 2.22 7.16 12.48
C ALA A 25 1.72 8.61 12.42
N LYS A 26 2.36 9.45 11.58
CA LYS A 26 1.93 10.85 11.38
C LYS A 26 0.53 10.97 10.77
N ALA A 27 0.09 9.96 10.03
CA ALA A 27 -1.26 9.88 9.46
C ALA A 27 -2.32 9.37 10.46
N GLY A 28 -1.91 8.96 11.67
CA GLY A 28 -2.81 8.57 12.75
C GLY A 28 -2.83 7.07 13.07
N ALA A 29 -1.94 6.27 12.49
CA ALA A 29 -1.74 4.89 12.95
C ALA A 29 -1.00 4.89 14.29
N ASP A 30 -1.52 4.15 15.26
CA ASP A 30 -0.96 3.99 16.59
C ASP A 30 -0.48 2.55 16.82
N GLY A 31 0.31 2.32 17.87
CA GLY A 31 0.68 0.95 18.28
C GLY A 31 1.42 0.16 17.19
N ILE A 32 2.21 0.84 16.34
CA ILE A 32 2.92 0.23 15.22
C ILE A 32 3.86 -0.87 15.73
N GLY A 33 3.60 -2.09 15.30
CA GLY A 33 4.39 -3.28 15.58
C GLY A 33 5.69 -3.33 14.76
N PRO A 34 6.53 -4.35 15.01
CA PRO A 34 7.74 -4.55 14.22
C PRO A 34 7.40 -4.85 12.75
N ARG A 35 8.33 -4.51 11.86
CA ARG A 35 8.24 -4.92 10.45
C ARG A 35 8.23 -6.43 10.33
N ILE A 36 7.39 -6.91 9.42
CA ILE A 36 7.21 -8.29 9.02
C ILE A 36 7.75 -8.40 7.60
N GLU A 37 8.86 -9.12 7.44
CA GLU A 37 9.50 -9.32 6.14
C GLU A 37 9.18 -10.72 5.60
N ALA A 38 8.65 -10.79 4.38
CA ALA A 38 8.35 -12.03 3.70
C ALA A 38 8.78 -11.96 2.22
N LEU A 39 8.96 -13.12 1.59
CA LEU A 39 9.45 -13.24 0.21
C LEU A 39 8.64 -12.42 -0.81
N GLY A 40 7.35 -12.18 -0.54
CA GLY A 40 6.45 -11.49 -1.46
C GLY A 40 5.83 -10.21 -0.91
N TYR A 41 6.15 -9.79 0.31
CA TYR A 41 5.61 -8.57 0.90
C TYR A 41 6.43 -8.10 2.11
N CYS A 42 6.29 -6.83 2.44
CA CYS A 42 6.63 -6.28 3.74
C CYS A 42 5.36 -5.77 4.42
N GLY A 43 5.26 -5.88 5.73
CA GLY A 43 4.13 -5.32 6.45
C GLY A 43 4.39 -5.00 7.91
N ALA A 44 3.37 -4.50 8.58
CA ALA A 44 3.36 -4.26 10.02
C ALA A 44 1.91 -4.25 10.53
N HIS A 45 1.72 -4.65 11.78
CA HIS A 45 0.45 -4.45 12.48
C HIS A 45 0.42 -3.06 13.11
N ALA A 46 -0.73 -2.41 13.12
CA ALA A 46 -0.95 -1.16 13.83
C ALA A 46 -2.38 -1.10 14.38
N THR A 47 -2.75 0.03 14.94
CA THR A 47 -4.10 0.34 15.40
C THR A 47 -4.55 1.66 14.78
N LEU A 48 -5.81 1.75 14.35
CA LEU A 48 -6.44 2.99 13.91
C LEU A 48 -7.85 3.05 14.50
N ASP A 49 -8.18 4.17 15.17
CA ASP A 49 -9.47 4.35 15.85
C ASP A 49 -9.83 3.24 16.85
N GLY A 50 -8.82 2.64 17.49
CA GLY A 50 -9.00 1.53 18.43
C GLY A 50 -9.23 0.17 17.78
N HIS A 51 -9.10 0.05 16.46
CA HIS A 51 -9.16 -1.21 15.72
C HIS A 51 -7.79 -1.61 15.21
N GLY A 52 -7.47 -2.91 15.22
CA GLY A 52 -6.26 -3.41 14.57
C GLY A 52 -6.31 -3.14 13.06
N VAL A 53 -5.17 -2.82 12.48
CA VAL A 53 -4.99 -2.68 11.03
C VAL A 53 -3.70 -3.35 10.59
N ASP A 54 -3.71 -3.94 9.40
CA ASP A 54 -2.50 -4.48 8.77
C ASP A 54 -2.05 -3.50 7.68
N LEU A 55 -0.77 -3.16 7.69
CA LEU A 55 -0.11 -2.34 6.67
C LEU A 55 0.72 -3.28 5.81
N ILE A 56 0.48 -3.35 4.51
CA ILE A 56 1.14 -4.31 3.61
C ILE A 56 1.59 -3.62 2.33
N VAL A 57 2.82 -3.89 1.89
CA VAL A 57 3.33 -3.56 0.56
C VAL A 57 3.88 -4.84 -0.09
N GLY A 58 3.37 -5.18 -1.26
CA GLY A 58 3.59 -6.44 -1.98
C GLY A 58 2.26 -7.16 -2.24
N SER A 59 2.20 -8.23 -3.05
CA SER A 59 3.23 -8.76 -3.94
C SER A 59 3.18 -8.11 -5.32
N LEU A 60 4.16 -8.45 -6.17
CA LEU A 60 4.11 -8.14 -7.59
C LEU A 60 2.93 -8.87 -8.25
N ALA A 61 1.99 -8.11 -8.77
CA ALA A 61 0.94 -8.64 -9.62
C ALA A 61 1.20 -8.23 -11.08
N GLY A 62 0.89 -9.14 -12.01
CA GLY A 62 1.00 -8.87 -13.44
C GLY A 62 -0.03 -7.83 -13.89
N ALA A 63 0.23 -7.14 -15.01
CA ALA A 63 -0.58 -6.02 -15.54
C ALA A 63 -2.11 -6.24 -15.60
N SER A 64 -2.58 -7.49 -15.61
CA SER A 64 -3.98 -7.88 -15.71
C SER A 64 -4.73 -8.07 -14.39
N ALA A 65 -4.06 -8.04 -13.23
CA ALA A 65 -4.80 -7.88 -11.97
C ALA A 65 -5.51 -6.50 -12.06
N ASP A 66 -6.79 -6.41 -11.74
CA ASP A 66 -7.58 -5.18 -11.63
C ASP A 66 -7.58 -4.21 -12.83
N PRO A 67 -8.29 -4.54 -13.93
CA PRO A 67 -8.36 -3.71 -15.14
C PRO A 67 -9.10 -2.37 -14.97
N GLY A 68 -9.74 -2.14 -13.81
CA GLY A 68 -10.48 -0.90 -13.50
C GLY A 68 -9.65 0.21 -12.87
N ARG A 69 -8.32 0.03 -12.76
CA ARG A 69 -7.43 1.01 -12.15
C ARG A 69 -7.39 2.34 -12.90
N VAL A 70 -7.41 3.43 -12.14
CA VAL A 70 -7.20 4.79 -12.61
C VAL A 70 -6.00 5.39 -11.90
N THR A 71 -5.29 6.29 -12.57
CA THR A 71 -4.18 7.03 -11.95
C THR A 71 -4.69 7.82 -10.76
N ASP A 72 -4.03 7.69 -9.62
CA ASP A 72 -4.34 8.47 -8.43
C ASP A 72 -3.71 9.87 -8.57
N PRO A 73 -4.49 10.93 -8.82
CA PRO A 73 -3.93 12.27 -8.98
C PRO A 73 -3.41 12.86 -7.66
N ALA A 74 -3.76 12.26 -6.51
CA ALA A 74 -3.37 12.76 -5.20
C ALA A 74 -1.97 12.30 -4.79
N LYS A 75 -1.36 11.37 -5.52
CA LYS A 75 -0.06 10.79 -5.17
C LYS A 75 0.84 10.61 -6.39
N THR A 76 2.00 11.25 -6.32
CA THR A 76 3.10 11.02 -7.25
C THR A 76 4.29 10.49 -6.46
N LEU A 77 4.85 9.37 -6.90
CA LEU A 77 6.14 8.92 -6.39
C LEU A 77 7.24 9.41 -7.30
N ASP A 78 8.37 9.76 -6.70
CA ASP A 78 9.59 9.93 -7.46
C ASP A 78 9.99 8.59 -8.11
N GLN A 79 10.89 8.62 -9.10
CA GLN A 79 11.37 7.45 -9.85
C GLN A 79 10.44 6.92 -10.98
N GLY A 80 9.36 7.62 -11.31
CA GLY A 80 8.55 7.31 -12.49
C GLY A 80 7.62 6.11 -12.32
N LEU A 81 7.26 5.82 -11.07
CA LEU A 81 6.15 4.95 -10.68
C LEU A 81 4.84 5.70 -10.80
N ARG A 82 3.82 5.05 -11.35
CA ARG A 82 2.46 5.57 -11.37
C ARG A 82 1.68 4.96 -10.21
N VAL A 83 1.16 5.80 -9.33
CA VAL A 83 0.22 5.34 -8.31
C VAL A 83 -1.16 5.23 -8.95
N GLU A 84 -1.80 4.09 -8.76
CA GLU A 84 -3.14 3.80 -9.25
C GLU A 84 -4.03 3.30 -8.12
N ASN A 85 -5.34 3.51 -8.27
CA ASN A 85 -6.36 2.93 -7.39
C ASN A 85 -7.54 2.45 -8.25
N THR A 86 -8.42 1.64 -7.69
CA THR A 86 -9.61 1.13 -8.40
C THR A 86 -10.82 2.07 -8.29
N GLY A 87 -10.69 3.22 -7.61
CA GLY A 87 -11.80 4.11 -7.27
C GLY A 87 -12.85 3.51 -6.31
N ALA A 88 -12.67 2.25 -5.92
CA ALA A 88 -13.53 1.50 -5.01
C ALA A 88 -12.68 0.99 -3.84
N ALA A 89 -12.74 1.69 -2.70
CA ALA A 89 -12.30 1.11 -1.45
C ALA A 89 -13.31 0.04 -1.03
N SER A 90 -12.84 -1.08 -0.47
CA SER A 90 -13.75 -2.01 0.20
C SER A 90 -14.26 -1.34 1.49
N ASP A 91 -15.29 -1.88 2.12
CA ASP A 91 -15.79 -1.31 3.39
C ASP A 91 -14.83 -1.54 4.57
N TYR A 92 -13.69 -2.21 4.35
CA TYR A 92 -12.70 -2.53 5.38
C TYR A 92 -11.23 -2.33 4.97
N SER A 93 -10.95 -2.00 3.70
CA SER A 93 -9.59 -1.88 3.18
C SER A 93 -9.44 -0.75 2.16
N CYS A 94 -8.22 -0.24 2.10
CA CYS A 94 -7.78 0.74 1.12
C CYS A 94 -6.61 0.13 0.36
N ILE A 95 -6.75 0.05 -0.97
CA ILE A 95 -5.77 -0.58 -1.84
C ILE A 95 -5.27 0.44 -2.85
N ARG A 96 -3.95 0.49 -3.02
CA ARG A 96 -3.26 1.22 -4.08
C ARG A 96 -2.30 0.31 -4.82
N TYR A 97 -1.93 0.74 -6.01
CA TYR A 97 -1.01 0.02 -6.88
C TYR A 97 0.12 0.93 -7.31
N LEU A 98 1.36 0.44 -7.21
CA LEU A 98 2.55 1.12 -7.71
C LEU A 98 2.93 0.49 -9.04
N THR A 99 2.57 1.15 -10.15
CA THR A 99 2.68 0.60 -11.50
C THR A 99 3.94 1.11 -12.20
N PHE A 100 4.76 0.18 -12.67
CA PHE A 100 5.95 0.43 -13.49
C PHE A 100 5.59 0.72 -14.95
N ALA A 101 6.55 1.23 -15.72
CA ALA A 101 6.33 1.56 -17.14
C ALA A 101 6.02 0.34 -18.02
N ASP A 102 6.41 -0.86 -17.60
CA ASP A 102 6.10 -2.13 -18.30
C ASP A 102 4.72 -2.71 -17.93
N GLY A 103 3.96 -2.05 -17.05
CA GLY A 103 2.65 -2.48 -16.60
C GLY A 103 2.64 -3.45 -15.42
N THR A 104 3.80 -3.92 -14.97
CA THR A 104 3.93 -4.63 -13.69
C THR A 104 3.55 -3.69 -12.56
N HIS A 105 2.99 -4.22 -11.46
CA HIS A 105 2.65 -3.38 -10.32
C HIS A 105 2.84 -4.09 -8.98
N LEU A 106 3.06 -3.29 -7.94
CA LEU A 106 2.99 -3.70 -6.54
C LEU A 106 1.64 -3.30 -5.97
N MET A 107 1.08 -4.11 -5.08
CA MET A 107 -0.05 -3.72 -4.27
C MET A 107 0.42 -3.10 -2.96
N ALA A 108 -0.23 -2.04 -2.52
CA ALA A 108 -0.19 -1.53 -1.17
C ALA A 108 -1.60 -1.67 -0.60
N ASP A 109 -1.72 -2.30 0.54
CA ASP A 109 -2.99 -2.60 1.18
C ASP A 109 -2.92 -2.21 2.65
N THR A 110 -3.97 -1.53 3.09
CA THR A 110 -4.20 -1.18 4.48
C THR A 110 -5.62 -1.62 4.82
N ASP A 111 -5.77 -2.63 5.67
CA ASP A 111 -7.07 -3.19 6.03
C ASP A 111 -7.27 -3.33 7.54
N PHE A 112 -8.53 -3.34 7.98
CA PHE A 112 -8.85 -3.62 9.38
C PHE A 112 -8.68 -5.11 9.70
N ALA A 113 -8.02 -5.39 10.82
CA ALA A 113 -7.76 -6.73 11.35
C ALA A 113 -8.31 -6.86 12.79
N PRO A 114 -9.39 -7.63 13.03
CA PRO A 114 -10.19 -8.35 12.04
C PRO A 114 -10.99 -7.39 11.13
N GLN A 115 -11.43 -7.90 9.97
CA GLN A 115 -12.27 -7.13 9.05
C GLN A 115 -13.55 -6.67 9.74
N ILE A 116 -13.87 -5.39 9.55
CA ILE A 116 -15.09 -4.74 10.06
C ILE A 116 -15.75 -3.94 8.94
N THR A 117 -17.06 -3.75 8.99
CA THR A 117 -17.69 -2.72 8.15
C THR A 117 -17.37 -1.35 8.74
N ALA A 118 -16.41 -0.65 8.14
CA ALA A 118 -15.97 0.66 8.58
C ALA A 118 -17.01 1.73 8.23
N THR A 119 -17.14 2.73 9.11
CA THR A 119 -17.85 3.97 8.77
C THR A 119 -17.09 4.73 7.70
N ALA A 120 -17.77 5.61 6.95
CA ALA A 120 -17.13 6.45 5.94
C ALA A 120 -15.94 7.26 6.48
N ASN A 121 -16.02 7.71 7.74
CA ASN A 121 -14.92 8.44 8.40
C ASN A 121 -13.74 7.54 8.75
N GLN A 122 -13.98 6.31 9.21
CA GLN A 122 -12.94 5.33 9.48
C GLN A 122 -12.23 4.94 8.18
N LEU A 123 -12.99 4.69 7.11
CA LEU A 123 -12.44 4.36 5.80
C LEU A 123 -11.61 5.51 5.22
N ALA A 124 -12.07 6.76 5.36
CA ALA A 124 -11.29 7.92 4.93
C ALA A 124 -9.95 8.05 5.67
N ARG A 125 -9.93 7.75 6.99
CA ARG A 125 -8.69 7.74 7.77
C ARG A 125 -7.78 6.57 7.41
N LEU A 126 -8.34 5.38 7.20
CA LEU A 126 -7.60 4.20 6.75
C LEU A 126 -6.88 4.49 5.43
N CYS A 127 -7.59 5.09 4.47
CA CYS A 127 -7.03 5.44 3.16
C CYS A 127 -5.99 6.56 3.25
N ALA A 128 -6.06 7.43 4.28
CA ALA A 128 -5.02 8.42 4.54
C ALA A 128 -3.74 7.77 5.07
N VAL A 129 -3.85 6.77 5.94
CA VAL A 129 -2.71 5.94 6.39
C VAL A 129 -2.10 5.21 5.20
N ASP A 130 -2.91 4.54 4.38
CA ASP A 130 -2.44 3.86 3.15
C ASP A 130 -1.66 4.81 2.22
N THR A 131 -2.17 6.03 2.04
CA THR A 131 -1.49 7.06 1.22
C THR A 131 -0.12 7.40 1.79
N ALA A 132 -0.04 7.52 3.11
CA ALA A 132 1.15 7.94 3.84
C ALA A 132 2.20 6.82 3.93
N VAL A 133 1.81 5.55 3.96
CA VAL A 133 2.75 4.41 3.98
C VAL A 133 3.66 4.42 2.76
N LEU A 134 3.18 4.94 1.62
CA LEU A 134 3.91 4.99 0.36
C LEU A 134 4.71 6.29 0.17
N ASP A 135 5.07 7.02 1.23
CA ASP A 135 5.78 8.33 1.15
C ASP A 135 7.31 8.24 1.12
N GLY A 136 7.88 7.02 1.07
CA GLY A 136 9.33 6.77 1.18
C GLY A 136 10.22 7.75 0.42
#